data_AF-A0A7V8YU63-F1
#
_entry.id   AF-A0A7V8YU63-F1
#
_cell.length_a   1.000
_cell.length_b   1.000
_cell.length_c   1.000
_cell.angle_alpha   90.00
_cell.angle_beta   90.00
_cell.angle_gamma   90.00
#
_symmetry.space_group_name_H-M   'P 1'
#
loop_
_entity.id
_entity.type
_entity.pdbx_description
1 polymer ?
#
loop_
_entity_poly.entity_id
_entity_poly.type
_entity_poly.pdbx_seq_one_letter_code
_entity_poly.pdbx_strand_id
1 'polypeptide(L)'
;MLLLTGALVLALAALVRPQLAEARSARVSLVEQIADFRSETWRWQKLMGKPRTPTNYSERRVASSSYRTWVRDLWRKRALVAEQRAAAPPHRSQWLCIHRHERHPAQGWATRTGNGYYGGLQMDISFQRSYGSEILRRKGTADNWSALEQMWVAERAYRSGRGFRPWPNTARSCGLI
;
A
#
# COMPACT_ATOMS: atom_id res chain seq x y z
N MET A 1 44.38 -14.73 -50.10
CA MET A 1 43.10 -14.05 -49.80
C MET A 1 42.37 -14.75 -48.66
N LEU A 2 42.73 -14.54 -47.38
CA LEU A 2 42.00 -15.18 -46.25
C LEU A 2 42.09 -14.42 -44.90
N LEU A 3 42.63 -13.20 -44.83
CA LEU A 3 42.88 -12.49 -43.56
C LEU A 3 41.84 -11.42 -43.20
N LEU A 4 40.87 -11.11 -44.08
CA LEU A 4 39.92 -10.00 -43.86
C LEU A 4 38.64 -10.40 -43.11
N THR A 5 38.36 -11.69 -42.94
CA THR A 5 37.13 -12.16 -42.28
C THR A 5 37.25 -12.17 -40.75
N GLY A 6 38.42 -12.45 -40.17
CA GLY A 6 38.60 -12.58 -38.72
C GLY A 6 38.45 -11.28 -37.93
N ALA A 7 38.94 -10.15 -38.47
CA ALA A 7 38.86 -8.85 -37.80
C ALA A 7 37.42 -8.30 -37.74
N LEU A 8 36.61 -8.58 -38.77
CA LEU A 8 35.21 -8.14 -38.82
C LEU A 8 34.34 -8.87 -37.78
N VAL A 9 34.56 -10.18 -37.57
CA VAL A 9 33.84 -10.97 -36.57
C VAL A 9 34.18 -10.53 -35.13
N LEU A 10 35.45 -10.17 -34.87
CA LEU A 10 35.88 -9.67 -33.56
C LEU A 10 35.30 -8.27 -33.25
N ALA A 11 35.23 -7.37 -34.24
CA ALA A 11 34.64 -6.05 -34.07
C ALA A 11 33.12 -6.11 -33.81
N LEU A 12 32.38 -6.98 -34.51
CA LEU A 12 30.96 -7.24 -34.26
C LEU A 12 30.71 -7.80 -32.85
N ALA A 13 31.56 -8.72 -32.37
CA ALA A 13 31.43 -9.28 -31.02
C ALA A 13 31.67 -8.24 -29.90
N ALA A 14 32.53 -7.24 -30.14
CA ALA A 14 32.82 -6.17 -29.18
C ALA A 14 31.65 -5.19 -29.00
N LEU A 15 30.86 -4.93 -30.06
CA LEU A 15 29.70 -4.03 -30.04
C LEU A 15 28.40 -4.71 -29.56
N VAL A 16 28.24 -6.01 -29.78
CA VAL A 16 27.03 -6.77 -29.38
C VAL A 16 26.96 -6.97 -27.85
N ARG A 17 28.10 -7.16 -27.19
CA ARG A 17 28.16 -7.35 -25.72
C ARG A 17 27.60 -6.18 -24.90
N PRO A 18 27.99 -4.90 -25.14
CA PRO A 18 27.44 -3.76 -24.40
C PRO A 18 25.94 -3.58 -24.66
N GLN A 19 25.46 -3.79 -25.89
CA GLN A 19 24.02 -3.73 -26.20
C GLN A 19 23.21 -4.79 -25.46
N LEU A 20 23.72 -6.03 -25.36
CA LEU A 20 23.08 -7.09 -24.58
C LEU A 20 23.08 -6.80 -23.07
N ALA A 21 24.15 -6.20 -22.55
CA ALA A 21 24.25 -5.80 -21.15
C ALA A 21 23.25 -4.68 -20.81
N GLU A 22 23.14 -3.68 -21.67
CA GLU A 22 22.17 -2.58 -21.53
C GLU A 22 20.72 -3.10 -21.63
N ALA A 23 20.42 -3.94 -22.62
CA ALA A 23 19.09 -4.56 -22.76
C ALA A 23 18.73 -5.44 -21.55
N ARG A 24 19.72 -6.14 -20.96
CA ARG A 24 19.53 -6.91 -19.72
C ARG A 24 19.27 -5.99 -18.53
N SER A 25 20.03 -4.89 -18.40
CA SER A 25 19.83 -3.89 -17.34
C SER A 25 18.45 -3.24 -17.42
N ALA A 26 18.04 -2.80 -18.62
CA ALA A 26 16.72 -2.24 -18.87
C ALA A 26 15.59 -3.24 -18.54
N ARG A 27 15.78 -4.53 -18.89
CA ARG A 27 14.85 -5.59 -18.49
C ARG A 27 14.74 -5.72 -16.97
N VAL A 28 15.87 -5.74 -16.25
CA VAL A 28 15.88 -5.86 -14.78
C VAL A 28 15.12 -4.68 -14.17
N SER A 29 15.42 -3.45 -14.60
CA SER A 29 14.73 -2.24 -14.13
C SER A 29 13.21 -2.30 -14.35
N LEU A 30 12.75 -2.77 -15.51
CA LEU A 30 11.30 -2.92 -15.76
C LEU A 30 10.64 -3.94 -14.83
N VAL A 31 11.31 -5.06 -14.57
CA VAL A 31 10.78 -6.11 -13.67
C VAL A 31 10.71 -5.61 -12.23
N GLU A 32 11.69 -4.83 -11.78
CA GLU A 32 11.71 -4.18 -10.47
C GLU A 32 10.56 -3.18 -10.34
N GLN A 33 10.39 -2.27 -11.31
CA GLN A 33 9.27 -1.32 -11.32
C GLN A 33 7.90 -2.03 -11.26
N ILE A 34 7.73 -3.14 -11.99
CA ILE A 34 6.51 -3.96 -11.92
C ILE A 34 6.32 -4.54 -10.50
N ALA A 35 7.40 -5.01 -9.86
CA ALA A 35 7.35 -5.53 -8.50
C ALA A 35 6.98 -4.45 -7.48
N ASP A 36 7.48 -3.23 -7.64
CA ASP A 36 7.20 -2.09 -6.76
C ASP A 36 5.74 -1.67 -6.83
N PHE A 37 5.22 -1.39 -8.04
CA PHE A 37 3.81 -1.01 -8.21
C PHE A 37 2.84 -2.10 -7.74
N ARG A 38 3.20 -3.37 -7.92
CA ARG A 38 2.42 -4.49 -7.39
C ARG A 38 2.43 -4.53 -5.87
N SER A 39 3.60 -4.37 -5.25
CA SER A 39 3.73 -4.32 -3.79
C SER A 39 2.94 -3.16 -3.21
N GLU A 40 2.96 -2.00 -3.86
CA GLU A 40 2.15 -0.85 -3.49
C GLU A 40 0.64 -1.10 -3.64
N THR A 41 0.21 -1.67 -4.77
CA THR A 41 -1.19 -2.08 -4.96
C THR A 41 -1.66 -2.98 -3.82
N TRP A 42 -0.86 -4.00 -3.48
CA TRP A 42 -1.19 -4.94 -2.41
C TRP A 42 -1.11 -4.32 -1.01
N ARG A 43 -0.22 -3.35 -0.78
CA ARG A 43 -0.16 -2.57 0.46
C ARG A 43 -1.48 -1.85 0.72
N TRP A 44 -1.99 -1.14 -0.29
CA TRP A 44 -3.27 -0.42 -0.20
C TRP A 44 -4.46 -1.36 -0.08
N GLN A 45 -4.50 -2.45 -0.87
CA GLN A 45 -5.55 -3.47 -0.75
C GLN A 45 -5.58 -4.10 0.64
N LYS A 46 -4.41 -4.43 1.20
CA LYS A 46 -4.31 -4.95 2.55
C LYS A 46 -4.85 -3.95 3.58
N LEU A 47 -4.47 -2.67 3.48
CA LEU A 47 -5.01 -1.63 4.37
C LEU A 47 -6.54 -1.59 4.33
N MET A 48 -7.13 -1.63 3.14
CA MET A 48 -8.60 -1.62 2.96
C MET A 48 -9.30 -2.93 3.37
N GLY A 49 -8.54 -4.00 3.65
CA GLY A 49 -9.08 -5.35 3.87
C GLY A 49 -9.68 -5.96 2.60
N LYS A 50 -9.09 -5.65 1.43
CA LYS A 50 -9.48 -6.21 0.13
C LYS A 50 -8.54 -7.36 -0.26
N PRO A 51 -9.04 -8.37 -1.02
CA PRO A 51 -8.17 -9.41 -1.55
C PRO A 51 -7.11 -8.82 -2.48
N ARG A 52 -5.95 -9.46 -2.51
CA ARG A 52 -4.84 -9.05 -3.39
C ARG A 52 -5.19 -9.34 -4.84
N THR A 53 -4.91 -8.40 -5.74
CA THR A 53 -5.03 -8.66 -7.19
C THR A 53 -4.06 -9.78 -7.57
N PRO A 54 -4.53 -10.88 -8.19
CA PRO A 54 -3.67 -12.00 -8.55
C PRO A 54 -2.70 -11.65 -9.69
N THR A 55 -1.61 -12.42 -9.78
CA THR A 55 -0.57 -12.28 -10.82
C THR A 55 0.13 -13.61 -11.06
N ASN A 56 0.49 -13.91 -12.31
CA ASN A 56 1.21 -15.12 -12.70
C ASN A 56 2.70 -14.87 -13.00
N TYR A 57 3.19 -13.67 -12.68
CA TYR A 57 4.58 -13.24 -12.86
C TYR A 57 5.11 -13.44 -14.31
N SER A 58 4.24 -13.28 -15.31
CA SER A 58 4.58 -13.46 -16.73
C SER A 58 5.74 -12.55 -17.19
N GLU A 59 5.90 -11.37 -16.59
CA GLU A 59 6.97 -10.41 -16.90
C GLU A 59 8.38 -11.01 -16.77
N ARG A 60 8.53 -12.04 -15.92
CA ARG A 60 9.80 -12.73 -15.67
C ARG A 60 10.18 -13.68 -16.81
N ARG A 61 9.18 -14.26 -17.49
CA ARG A 61 9.35 -15.31 -18.49
C ARG A 61 9.28 -14.78 -19.92
N VAL A 62 8.36 -13.87 -20.21
CA VAL A 62 8.15 -13.33 -21.56
C VAL A 62 9.34 -12.46 -21.97
N ALA A 63 9.91 -12.69 -23.16
CA ALA A 63 11.09 -11.97 -23.66
C ALA A 63 10.81 -10.53 -24.10
N SER A 64 9.58 -10.26 -24.60
CA SER A 64 9.17 -8.99 -25.20
C SER A 64 9.31 -7.78 -24.27
N SER A 65 10.05 -6.76 -24.71
CA SER A 65 10.20 -5.49 -24.00
C SER A 65 8.88 -4.71 -23.94
N SER A 66 8.19 -4.56 -25.07
CA SER A 66 6.89 -3.87 -25.16
C SER A 66 5.84 -4.49 -24.24
N TYR A 67 5.84 -5.82 -24.10
CA TYR A 67 4.98 -6.52 -23.15
C TYR A 67 5.28 -6.12 -21.70
N ARG A 68 6.56 -6.07 -21.30
CA ARG A 68 6.93 -5.66 -19.93
C ARG A 68 6.56 -4.20 -19.67
N THR A 69 6.76 -3.31 -20.64
CA THR A 69 6.32 -1.91 -20.56
C THR A 69 4.81 -1.82 -20.31
N TRP A 70 4.02 -2.58 -21.07
CA TRP A 70 2.57 -2.65 -20.86
C TRP A 70 2.20 -3.20 -19.47
N VAL A 71 2.87 -4.27 -19.00
CA VAL A 71 2.63 -4.82 -17.65
C VAL A 71 2.99 -3.80 -16.57
N ARG A 72 4.10 -3.07 -16.73
CA ARG A 72 4.50 -1.98 -15.81
C ARG A 72 3.41 -0.92 -15.73
N ASP A 73 2.92 -0.43 -16.87
CA ASP A 73 1.93 0.64 -16.90
C ASP A 73 0.57 0.17 -16.34
N LEU A 74 0.22 -1.09 -16.57
CA LEU A 74 -0.93 -1.73 -15.93
C LEU A 74 -0.81 -1.73 -14.40
N TRP A 75 0.34 -2.15 -13.86
CA TRP A 75 0.55 -2.16 -12.41
C TRP A 75 0.64 -0.76 -11.82
N ARG A 76 1.26 0.20 -12.52
CA ARG A 76 1.27 1.61 -12.14
C ARG A 76 -0.14 2.15 -11.99
N LYS A 77 -1.01 1.92 -12.99
CA LYS A 77 -2.42 2.34 -12.93
C LYS A 77 -3.16 1.71 -11.76
N ARG A 78 -2.91 0.42 -11.48
CA ARG A 78 -3.52 -0.28 -10.34
C ARG A 78 -3.07 0.29 -9.00
N ALA A 79 -1.79 0.62 -8.85
CA ALA A 79 -1.23 1.24 -7.65
C ALA A 79 -1.92 2.59 -7.37
N LEU A 80 -1.98 3.46 -8.38
CA LEU A 80 -2.63 4.77 -8.30
C LEU A 80 -4.11 4.65 -7.92
N VAL A 81 -4.86 3.74 -8.54
CA VAL A 81 -6.28 3.53 -8.21
C VAL A 81 -6.45 2.98 -6.80
N ALA A 82 -5.57 2.08 -6.37
CA ALA A 82 -5.63 1.52 -5.01
C ALA A 82 -5.33 2.58 -3.94
N GLU A 83 -4.36 3.45 -4.20
CA GLU A 83 -4.03 4.59 -3.35
C GLU A 83 -5.20 5.57 -3.24
N GLN A 84 -5.77 6.00 -4.38
CA GLN A 84 -6.92 6.91 -4.41
C GLN A 84 -8.11 6.36 -3.61
N ARG A 85 -8.38 5.05 -3.74
CA ARG A 85 -9.42 4.38 -2.95
C ARG A 85 -9.07 4.34 -1.45
N ALA A 86 -7.81 4.08 -1.11
CA ALA A 86 -7.38 4.08 0.28
C ALA A 86 -7.43 5.48 0.92
N ALA A 87 -7.22 6.54 0.14
CA ALA A 87 -7.34 7.93 0.61
C ALA A 87 -8.79 8.35 0.93
N ALA A 88 -9.78 7.60 0.46
CA ALA A 88 -11.20 7.83 0.68
C ALA A 88 -11.85 6.68 1.47
N PRO A 89 -11.52 6.51 2.77
CA PRO A 89 -12.19 5.51 3.59
C PRO A 89 -13.71 5.77 3.62
N PRO A 90 -14.55 4.73 3.64
CA PRO A 90 -15.97 4.90 3.95
C PRO A 90 -16.13 5.61 5.30
N HIS A 91 -17.28 6.26 5.48
CA HIS A 91 -17.64 7.03 6.66
C HIS A 91 -16.57 8.05 7.14
N ARG A 92 -15.75 8.58 6.22
CA ARG A 92 -14.65 9.51 6.56
C ARG A 92 -15.13 10.69 7.41
N SER A 93 -16.27 11.30 7.09
CA SER A 93 -16.80 12.43 7.85
C SER A 93 -17.23 12.03 9.27
N GLN A 94 -17.79 10.84 9.44
CA GLN A 94 -18.17 10.29 10.75
C GLN A 94 -16.92 9.99 11.60
N TRP A 95 -15.89 9.38 11.01
CA TRP A 95 -14.63 9.16 11.72
C TRP A 95 -13.94 10.47 12.10
N LEU A 96 -14.03 11.51 11.26
CA LEU A 96 -13.52 12.84 11.60
C LEU A 96 -14.35 13.50 12.72
N CYS A 97 -15.65 13.28 12.76
CA CYS A 97 -16.49 13.73 13.88
C CYS A 97 -16.09 13.03 15.18
N ILE A 98 -15.93 11.70 15.16
CA ILE A 98 -15.49 10.93 16.32
C ILE A 98 -14.11 11.42 16.77
N HIS A 99 -13.17 11.52 15.83
CA HIS A 99 -11.82 12.02 16.07
C HIS A 99 -11.82 13.37 16.79
N ARG A 100 -12.67 14.31 16.36
CA ARG A 100 -12.75 15.65 16.96
C ARG A 100 -13.08 15.61 18.46
N HIS A 101 -13.89 14.67 18.91
CA HIS A 101 -14.30 14.55 20.32
C HIS A 101 -13.37 13.63 21.12
N GLU A 102 -12.85 12.56 20.51
CA GLU A 102 -12.04 11.55 21.20
C GLU A 102 -10.57 11.98 21.38
N ARG A 103 -10.02 12.75 20.44
CA ARG A 103 -8.60 13.12 20.44
C ARG A 103 -8.25 14.10 21.56
N HIS A 104 -6.99 14.08 21.98
CA HIS A 104 -6.40 15.20 22.69
C HIS A 104 -6.15 16.37 21.70
N PRO A 105 -6.60 17.61 22.00
CA PRO A 105 -6.52 18.73 21.06
C PRO A 105 -5.12 19.02 20.52
N ALA A 106 -4.10 18.93 21.39
CA ALA A 106 -2.70 19.20 21.03
C ALA A 106 -2.00 18.03 20.30
N GLN A 107 -2.49 16.79 20.44
CA GLN A 107 -1.81 15.60 19.89
C GLN A 107 -2.49 15.07 18.62
N GLY A 108 -3.78 15.38 18.43
CA GLY A 108 -4.50 15.00 17.22
C GLY A 108 -4.53 13.48 17.04
N TRP A 109 -4.11 13.01 15.87
CA TRP A 109 -4.09 11.58 15.56
C TRP A 109 -3.08 10.77 16.37
N ALA A 110 -2.08 11.43 16.96
CA ALA A 110 -1.06 10.81 17.80
C ALA A 110 -1.44 10.82 19.30
N THR A 111 -2.73 10.95 19.63
CA THR A 111 -3.18 11.02 21.03
C THR A 111 -2.71 9.81 21.85
N ARG A 112 -1.99 10.09 22.93
CA ARG A 112 -1.46 9.14 23.92
C ARG A 112 -1.39 9.83 25.28
N THR A 113 -2.47 9.75 26.04
CA THR A 113 -2.58 10.40 27.36
C THR A 113 -2.27 9.48 28.55
N GLY A 114 -1.98 8.20 28.29
CA GLY A 114 -1.73 7.20 29.33
C GLY A 114 -2.99 6.53 29.90
N ASN A 115 -4.17 6.79 29.32
CA ASN A 115 -5.45 6.21 29.78
C ASN A 115 -5.76 4.81 29.20
N GLY A 116 -4.79 4.14 28.57
CA GLY A 116 -4.97 2.81 27.97
C GLY A 116 -5.60 2.80 26.56
N TYR A 117 -5.93 3.97 26.01
CA TYR A 117 -6.41 4.15 24.64
C TYR A 117 -5.38 4.93 23.82
N TYR A 118 -5.37 4.67 22.52
CA TYR A 118 -4.33 5.16 21.63
C TYR A 118 -4.90 5.72 20.34
N GLY A 119 -4.24 6.75 19.83
CA GLY A 119 -4.56 7.39 18.57
C GLY A 119 -5.76 8.33 18.66
N GLY A 120 -5.99 9.05 17.58
CA GLY A 120 -7.06 10.05 17.48
C GLY A 120 -8.47 9.48 17.53
N LEU A 121 -8.65 8.16 17.46
CA LEU A 121 -9.93 7.48 17.66
C LEU A 121 -9.97 6.71 18.99
N GLN A 122 -9.03 6.93 19.91
CA GLN A 122 -9.02 6.30 21.24
C GLN A 122 -9.30 4.78 21.19
N MET A 123 -8.44 4.03 20.50
CA MET A 123 -8.59 2.57 20.37
C MET A 123 -7.80 1.86 21.47
N ASP A 124 -8.44 0.96 22.22
CA ASP A 124 -7.74 0.10 23.17
C ASP A 124 -6.91 -1.01 22.47
N ILE A 125 -6.03 -1.69 23.23
CA ILE A 125 -5.17 -2.74 22.70
C ILE A 125 -5.96 -3.93 22.12
N SER A 126 -7.08 -4.32 22.73
CA SER A 126 -7.90 -5.45 22.27
C SER A 126 -8.57 -5.13 20.94
N PHE A 127 -9.05 -3.89 20.76
CA PHE A 127 -9.58 -3.37 19.51
C PHE A 127 -8.49 -3.36 18.42
N GLN A 128 -7.30 -2.83 18.75
CA GLN A 128 -6.17 -2.79 17.84
C GLN A 128 -5.71 -4.20 17.43
N ARG A 129 -5.69 -5.17 18.35
CA ARG A 129 -5.39 -6.58 18.05
C ARG A 129 -6.44 -7.20 17.13
N SER A 130 -7.73 -6.92 17.38
CA SER A 130 -8.83 -7.52 16.62
C SER A 130 -8.89 -7.00 15.18
N TYR A 131 -8.73 -5.70 14.97
CA TYR A 131 -8.98 -5.07 13.67
C TYR A 131 -7.72 -4.54 12.96
N GLY A 132 -6.61 -4.39 13.67
CA GLY A 132 -5.37 -3.77 13.20
C GLY A 132 -4.09 -4.54 13.52
N SER A 133 -4.17 -5.85 13.83
CA SER A 133 -3.04 -6.67 14.32
C SER A 133 -1.74 -6.52 13.52
N GLU A 134 -1.84 -6.42 12.20
CA GLU A 134 -0.70 -6.24 11.29
C GLU A 134 -0.03 -4.87 11.37
N ILE A 135 -0.78 -3.82 11.71
CA ILE A 135 -0.27 -2.46 11.88
C ILE A 135 0.31 -2.38 13.29
N LEU A 136 -0.42 -2.92 14.27
CA LEU A 136 0.04 -3.05 15.66
C LEU A 136 1.41 -3.71 15.75
N ARG A 137 1.62 -4.84 15.06
CA ARG A 137 2.91 -5.55 15.06
C ARG A 137 4.06 -4.75 14.44
N ARG A 138 3.77 -3.90 13.45
CA ARG A 138 4.81 -3.18 12.68
C ARG A 138 5.13 -1.79 13.24
N LYS A 139 4.12 -1.11 13.79
CA LYS A 139 4.19 0.29 14.21
C LYS A 139 3.95 0.49 15.71
N GLY A 140 3.62 -0.56 16.46
CA GLY A 140 3.13 -0.39 17.83
C GLY A 140 1.71 0.17 17.83
N THR A 141 1.36 0.93 18.86
CA THR A 141 -0.02 1.36 19.13
C THR A 141 -0.53 2.44 18.17
N ALA A 142 -1.84 2.68 18.17
CA ALA A 142 -2.54 3.53 17.20
C ALA A 142 -2.06 4.99 17.13
N ASP A 143 -1.42 5.50 18.17
CA ASP A 143 -0.72 6.80 18.18
C ASP A 143 0.42 6.88 17.14
N ASN A 144 1.00 5.74 16.74
CA ASN A 144 2.03 5.67 15.69
C ASN A 144 1.45 5.44 14.29
N TRP A 145 0.11 5.36 14.16
CA TRP A 145 -0.56 5.06 12.90
C TRP A 145 -1.00 6.35 12.23
N SER A 146 -0.93 6.39 10.91
CA SER A 146 -1.51 7.50 10.14
C SER A 146 -3.03 7.59 10.35
N ALA A 147 -3.60 8.77 10.11
CA ALA A 147 -5.03 8.98 10.17
C ALA A 147 -5.82 7.98 9.31
N LEU A 148 -5.33 7.70 8.09
CA LEU A 148 -5.94 6.71 7.19
C LEU A 148 -5.88 5.30 7.77
N GLU A 149 -4.76 4.92 8.40
CA GLU A 149 -4.65 3.60 9.05
C GLU A 149 -5.64 3.44 10.19
N GLN A 150 -5.79 4.46 11.04
CA GLN A 150 -6.78 4.45 12.12
C GLN A 150 -8.21 4.36 11.55
N MET A 151 -8.55 5.17 10.55
CA MET A 151 -9.88 5.12 9.92
C MET A 151 -10.15 3.76 9.25
N TRP A 152 -9.19 3.16 8.54
CA TRP A 152 -9.38 1.84 7.93
C TRP A 152 -9.51 0.72 8.96
N VAL A 153 -8.85 0.81 10.10
CA VAL A 153 -9.04 -0.13 11.22
C VAL A 153 -10.44 0.05 11.83
N ALA A 154 -10.91 1.30 12.02
CA ALA A 154 -12.28 1.58 12.44
C ALA A 154 -13.32 1.03 11.45
N GLU A 155 -13.07 1.18 10.15
CA GLU A 155 -13.91 0.63 9.07
C GLU A 155 -14.00 -0.90 9.07
N ARG A 156 -12.95 -1.60 9.51
CA ARG A 156 -13.01 -3.06 9.68
C ARG A 156 -13.93 -3.42 10.85
N ALA A 157 -13.82 -2.70 11.96
CA ALA A 157 -14.71 -2.89 13.10
C ALA A 157 -16.16 -2.59 12.72
N TYR A 158 -16.41 -1.49 12.00
CA TYR A 158 -17.73 -1.14 11.48
C TYR A 158 -18.34 -2.29 10.67
N ARG A 159 -17.59 -2.78 9.66
CA ARG A 159 -18.02 -3.86 8.76
C ARG A 159 -18.20 -5.22 9.44
N SER A 160 -17.56 -5.44 10.60
CA SER A 160 -17.75 -6.65 11.41
C SER A 160 -19.08 -6.69 12.17
N GLY A 161 -19.91 -5.64 12.05
CA GLY A 161 -21.21 -5.54 12.72
C GLY A 161 -21.20 -4.65 13.96
N ARG A 162 -20.03 -4.14 14.40
CA ARG A 162 -19.98 -3.22 15.55
C ARG A 162 -20.61 -1.85 15.25
N GLY A 163 -20.62 -1.41 13.99
CA GLY A 163 -21.03 -0.06 13.63
C GLY A 163 -20.19 1.00 14.37
N PHE A 164 -20.84 2.07 14.83
CA PHE A 164 -20.20 3.14 15.63
C PHE A 164 -20.25 2.89 17.14
N ARG A 165 -20.81 1.77 17.60
CA ARG A 165 -20.97 1.44 19.04
C ARG A 165 -19.69 1.40 19.88
N PRO A 166 -18.47 1.19 19.34
CA PRO A 166 -17.25 1.33 20.13
C PRO A 166 -17.02 2.74 20.71
N TRP A 167 -17.69 3.76 20.15
CA TRP A 167 -17.63 5.15 20.61
C TRP A 167 -19.01 5.64 21.06
N PRO A 168 -19.63 5.05 22.10
CA PRO A 168 -21.07 5.20 22.33
C PRO A 168 -21.51 6.63 22.64
N ASN A 169 -20.74 7.39 23.43
CA ASN A 169 -21.09 8.78 23.76
C ASN A 169 -20.84 9.69 22.57
N THR A 170 -19.67 9.58 21.96
CA THR A 170 -19.29 10.40 20.81
C THR A 170 -20.12 10.10 19.57
N ALA A 171 -20.49 8.84 19.32
CA ALA A 171 -21.35 8.46 18.22
C ALA A 171 -22.74 9.11 18.35
N ARG A 172 -23.30 9.21 19.56
CA ARG A 172 -24.53 9.98 19.82
C ARG A 172 -24.33 11.47 19.56
N SER A 173 -23.24 12.06 20.06
CA SER A 173 -22.90 13.47 19.80
C SER A 173 -22.69 13.76 18.30
N CYS A 174 -22.30 12.76 17.52
CA CYS A 174 -22.17 12.83 16.07
C CYS A 174 -23.44 12.41 15.30
N GLY A 175 -24.53 12.05 15.98
CA GLY A 175 -25.81 11.65 15.36
C GLY A 175 -25.75 10.32 14.61
N LEU A 176 -24.93 9.37 15.06
CA LEU A 176 -24.62 8.13 14.35
C LEU A 176 -25.37 6.90 14.88
N ILE A 177 -25.86 6.97 16.13
CA ILE A 177 -26.61 5.92 16.84
C ILE A 177 -27.62 6.54 17.79
#